data_AF-A0A935LQP6-F1
#
_entry.id   AF-A0A935LQP6-F1
#
_cell.length_a   1.000
_cell.length_b   1.000
_cell.length_c   1.000
_cell.angle_alpha   90.00
_cell.angle_beta   90.00
_cell.angle_gamma   90.00
#
_symmetry.space_group_name_H-M   'P 1'
#
loop_
_entity.id
_entity.type
_entity.pdbx_description
1 polymer ?
#
loop_
_entity_poly.entity_id
_entity_poly.type
_entity_poly.pdbx_seq_one_letter_code
_entity_poly.pdbx_strand_id
1 'polypeptide(L)' 'MKILLDECLPVRLKNLLTEFDVFSVSEMGWRSLKNGKLLKAAVENSIDVFLTVDKK' A
#
# COMPACT_ATOMS: atom_id res chain seq x y z
N MET A 1 -13.01 -1.27 -2.92
CA MET A 1 -11.68 -1.58 -3.48
C MET A 1 -10.64 -1.30 -2.41
N LYS A 2 -9.62 -2.16 -2.29
CA LYS A 2 -8.53 -2.00 -1.32
C LYS A 2 -7.30 -1.41 -1.98
N ILE A 3 -6.79 -0.34 -1.41
CA ILE A 3 -5.59 0.36 -1.89
C ILE A 3 -4.47 0.16 -0.88
N LEU A 4 -3.29 -0.26 -1.35
CA LEU A 4 -2.07 -0.31 -0.55
C LEU A 4 -1.18 0.87 -0.92
N LEU A 5 -0.87 1.70 0.08
CA LEU A 5 0.11 2.77 -0.03
C LEU A 5 1.51 2.24 0.28
N ASP A 6 2.43 2.50 -0.63
CA ASP A 6 3.86 2.26 -0.50
C ASP A 6 4.49 3.02 0.67
N GLU A 7 5.66 2.58 1.19
CA GLU A 7 6.32 3.25 2.31
C GLU A 7 6.81 4.67 1.99
N CYS A 8 7.00 4.97 0.70
CA CYS A 8 7.40 6.29 0.23
C CYS A 8 6.26 7.32 0.28
N LEU A 9 5.01 6.89 0.46
CA LEU A 9 3.85 7.76 0.49
C LEU A 9 3.49 8.22 1.92
N PRO A 10 3.07 9.48 2.10
CA PRO A 10 2.56 9.93 3.39
C PRO A 10 1.30 9.16 3.79
N VAL A 11 1.28 8.62 5.02
CA VAL A 11 0.11 7.89 5.55
C VAL A 11 -1.16 8.76 5.55
N ARG A 12 -1.02 10.08 5.67
CA ARG A 12 -2.14 11.03 5.63
C ARG A 12 -2.87 11.07 4.28
N LEU A 13 -2.29 10.54 3.21
CA LEU A 13 -2.93 10.46 1.89
C LEU A 13 -4.25 9.68 1.91
N LYS A 14 -4.41 8.77 2.88
CA LYS A 14 -5.66 8.02 3.11
C LYS A 14 -6.86 8.92 3.35
N ASN A 15 -6.64 10.05 4.01
CA ASN A 15 -7.71 11.00 4.32
C ASN A 15 -8.28 11.65 3.05
N LEU A 16 -7.61 11.52 1.91
CA LEU A 16 -8.08 11.99 0.61
C LEU A 16 -8.77 10.90 -0.22
N LEU A 17 -8.66 9.64 0.19
CA LEU A 17 -9.17 8.45 -0.51
C LEU A 17 -10.32 7.82 0.28
N THR A 18 -11.26 8.65 0.74
CA THR A 18 -12.31 8.25 1.71
C THR A 18 -13.32 7.24 1.16
N GLU A 19 -13.39 7.06 -0.15
CA GLU A 19 -14.27 6.09 -0.81
C GLU A 19 -13.69 4.67 -0.88
N PHE A 20 -12.43 4.49 -0.43
CA PHE A 20 -11.70 3.24 -0.54
C PHE A 20 -11.17 2.75 0.81
N ASP A 21 -10.99 1.44 0.94
CA ASP A 21 -10.28 0.86 2.07
C ASP A 21 -8.78 1.01 1.83
N VAL A 22 -8.15 1.97 2.50
CA VAL A 22 -6.75 2.29 2.26
C VAL A 22 -5.85 1.83 3.41
N PHE A 23 -4.87 1.01 3.05
CA PHE A 23 -3.86 0.47 3.94
C PHE A 23 -2.50 1.04 3.58
N SER A 24 -1.53 0.97 4.48
CA SER A 24 -0.14 1.28 4.14
C SER A 24 0.78 0.13 4.50
N VAL A 25 1.87 -0.01 3.75
CA VAL A 25 2.95 -0.98 4.04
C VAL A 25 3.42 -0.85 5.50
N SER A 26 3.43 0.37 6.04
CA SER A 26 3.81 0.64 7.44
C SER A 26 2.84 0.03 8.46
N GLU A 27 1.53 0.21 8.29
CA GLU A 27 0.50 -0.33 9.20
C GLU A 27 0.39 -1.84 9.13
N MET A 28 0.59 -2.40 7.93
CA MET A 28 0.58 -3.84 7.71
C MET A 28 1.84 -4.53 8.28
N GLY A 29 2.83 -3.76 8.75
CA GLY A 29 4.12 -4.30 9.18
C GLY A 29 4.95 -4.85 8.02
N TRP A 30 4.68 -4.43 6.79
CA TRP A 30 5.26 -4.98 5.56
C TRP A 30 6.53 -4.28 5.08
N ARG A 31 7.06 -3.29 5.83
CA ARG A 31 8.27 -2.53 5.44
C ARG A 31 9.49 -3.39 5.11
N SER A 32 9.59 -4.58 5.69
CA SER A 32 10.73 -5.48 5.47
C SER A 32 10.50 -6.48 4.32
N LEU A 33 9.33 -6.45 3.67
CA LEU A 33 9.03 -7.31 2.53
C LEU A 33 9.69 -6.77 1.27
N LYS A 34 10.54 -7.59 0.65
CA LYS A 34 11.07 -7.31 -0.70
C LYS A 34 9.94 -7.37 -1.74
N ASN A 35 10.07 -6.63 -2.84
CA ASN A 35 9.05 -6.45 -3.88
C ASN A 35 8.24 -7.70 -4.24
N GLY A 36 8.88 -8.84 -4.51
CA GLY A 36 8.16 -10.08 -4.85
C GLY A 36 7.28 -10.63 -3.71
N LYS A 37 7.74 -10.52 -2.46
CA LYS A 37 6.96 -10.92 -1.28
C LYS A 37 5.86 -9.89 -0.97
N LEU A 38 6.14 -8.61 -1.19
CA LEU A 38 5.17 -7.53 -0.99
C LEU A 38 3.97 -7.69 -1.94
N LEU A 39 4.23 -7.91 -3.23
CA LEU A 39 3.17 -8.13 -4.22
C LEU A 39 2.37 -9.40 -3.91
N LYS A 40 3.03 -10.47 -3.46
CA LYS A 40 2.34 -11.70 -3.03
C LYS A 40 1.42 -11.42 -1.83
N ALA A 41 1.91 -10.72 -0.81
CA ALA A 41 1.11 -10.34 0.35
C ALA A 41 -0.07 -9.44 -0.04
N ALA A 42 0.12 -8.51 -0.99
CA ALA A 42 -0.95 -7.67 -1.52
C ALA A 42 -2.05 -8.52 -2.16
N VAL A 43 -1.70 -9.48 -3.03
CA VAL A 43 -2.66 -10.41 -3.65
C VAL A 43 -3.36 -11.27 -2.60
N GLU A 44 -2.62 -11.85 -1.66
CA GLU A 44 -3.16 -12.68 -0.57
C GLU A 44 -4.15 -11.93 0.33
N ASN A 45 -4.03 -10.60 0.43
CA ASN A 45 -4.93 -9.74 1.22
C ASN A 45 -6.02 -9.05 0.38
N SER A 46 -6.16 -9.45 -0.89
CA SER A 46 -7.12 -8.87 -1.84
C SER A 46 -6.96 -7.36 -2.03
N ILE A 47 -5.71 -6.89 -2.09
CA ILE A 47 -5.39 -5.52 -2.50
C ILE A 47 -5.63 -5.39 -4.00
N ASP A 48 -6.46 -4.44 -4.40
CA ASP A 48 -6.81 -4.17 -5.80
C ASP A 48 -5.82 -3.21 -6.47
N VAL A 49 -5.30 -2.24 -5.72
CA VAL A 49 -4.43 -1.17 -6.22
C VAL A 49 -3.22 -1.01 -5.32
N PHE A 50 -2.02 -1.02 -5.92
CA PHE A 50 -0.79 -0.63 -5.24
C PHE A 50 -0.39 0.77 -5.71
N LEU A 51 -0.44 1.75 -4.81
CA LEU A 51 -0.09 3.13 -5.08
C LEU A 51 1.33 3.40 -4.58
N THR A 52 2.21 3.79 -5.50
CA THR A 52 3.61 4.14 -5.23
C THR A 52 3.98 5.44 -5.93
N VAL A 53 5.11 6.03 -5.58
CA VAL A 53 5.67 7.20 -6.21
C VAL A 53 7.10 6.88 -6.62
N ASP A 54 7.41 7.12 -7.89
CA ASP A 54 8.79 7.07 -8.37
C ASP A 54 9.40 8.47 -8.31
N LYS A 55 10.66 8.56 -7.88
CA LYS A 55 11.41 9.82 -7.93
C LYS A 55 12.38 9.75 -9.10
N LYS A 56 12.23 10.72 -10.01
CA LYS A 56 13.22 11.00 -11.04
C LYS A 56 14.51 11.57 -10.45
#